data_AF-A0A182KFN5-F1
#
_entry.id   AF-A0A182KFN5-F1
#
_cell.length_a   1.000
_cell.length_b   1.000
_cell.length_c   1.000
_cell.angle_alpha   90.00
_cell.angle_beta   90.00
_cell.angle_gamma   90.00
#
_symmetry.space_group_name_H-M   'P 1'
#
loop_
_entity.id
_entity.type
_entity.pdbx_description
1 polymer ?
#
loop_
_entity_poly.entity_id
_entity_poly.type
_entity_poly.pdbx_seq_one_letter_code
_entity_poly.pdbx_strand_id
1 'polypeptide(L)'
;MERQTPGLENTKSHSCNNEPSKESGKFFIQPAVLDEPFLAHCELTAFGGGWLMIRYRYDGSLDIYRNWTEYRNGFGSVDGEFWLGLQHLH
;
A
#
# COMPACT_ATOMS: atom_id res chain seq x y z
N MET A 1 -17.91 2.15 32.42
CA MET A 1 -17.68 3.05 31.28
C MET A 1 -16.19 3.24 31.17
N GLU A 2 -15.57 2.57 30.21
CA GLU A 2 -14.42 3.03 29.41
C GLU A 2 -14.47 2.12 28.18
N ARG A 3 -14.74 2.71 27.01
CA ARG A 3 -14.80 1.98 25.75
C ARG A 3 -13.37 1.70 25.35
N GLN A 4 -12.96 0.44 25.38
CA GLN A 4 -11.71 0.01 24.77
C GLN A 4 -11.88 0.16 23.25
N THR A 5 -11.24 1.18 22.67
CA THR A 5 -11.07 1.27 21.22
C THR A 5 -10.17 0.11 20.82
N PRO A 6 -10.57 -0.81 19.90
CA PRO A 6 -9.67 -1.86 19.47
C PRO A 6 -8.56 -1.20 18.66
N GLY A 7 -7.36 -1.18 19.26
CA GLY A 7 -6.15 -0.63 18.67
C GLY A 7 -5.74 -1.39 17.42
N LEU A 8 -5.30 -0.62 16.43
CA LEU A 8 -4.78 -0.99 15.12
C LEU A 8 -3.43 -1.73 15.23
N GLU A 9 -3.35 -2.88 15.90
CA GLU A 9 -2.06 -3.55 16.19
C GLU A 9 -1.94 -5.02 15.76
N ASN A 10 -2.92 -5.62 15.06
CA ASN A 10 -2.87 -7.07 14.78
C ASN A 10 -3.24 -7.53 13.36
N THR A 11 -3.20 -6.64 12.36
CA THR A 11 -3.59 -6.97 10.97
C THR A 11 -2.56 -6.46 9.98
N LYS A 12 -1.40 -7.13 9.92
CA LYS A 12 -0.45 -6.97 8.82
C LYS A 12 -0.65 -8.15 7.88
N SER A 13 -0.95 -7.85 6.63
CA SER A 13 -1.15 -8.89 5.61
C SER A 13 0.17 -9.14 4.87
N HIS A 14 0.44 -10.38 4.52
CA HIS A 14 1.65 -10.72 3.75
C HIS A 14 1.59 -10.18 2.32
N SER A 15 0.40 -10.07 1.75
CA SER A 15 0.16 -9.51 0.43
C SER A 15 -1.29 -9.04 0.30
N CYS A 16 -1.58 -8.20 -0.69
CA CYS A 16 -2.96 -7.81 -1.02
C CYS A 16 -3.83 -9.01 -1.41
N ASN A 17 -3.25 -10.06 -1.98
CA ASN A 17 -3.97 -11.29 -2.34
C ASN A 17 -4.38 -12.13 -1.11
N ASN A 18 -3.78 -11.88 0.04
CA ASN A 18 -4.12 -12.53 1.31
C ASN A 18 -4.82 -11.60 2.29
N GLU A 19 -5.19 -10.39 1.86
CA GLU A 19 -5.92 -9.46 2.70
C GLU A 19 -7.36 -9.96 2.89
N PRO A 20 -7.82 -10.24 4.14
CA PRO A 20 -9.16 -10.74 4.40
C PRO A 20 -10.30 -9.73 4.15
N SER A 21 -9.97 -8.45 4.02
CA SER A 21 -10.95 -7.43 3.64
C SER A 21 -11.65 -7.78 2.32
N LYS A 22 -12.93 -7.42 2.21
CA LYS A 22 -13.70 -7.50 0.96
C LYS A 22 -13.76 -6.17 0.21
N GLU A 23 -13.14 -5.13 0.77
CA GLU A 23 -13.16 -3.78 0.26
C GLU A 23 -11.75 -3.32 -0.06
N SER A 24 -11.58 -2.71 -1.23
CA SER A 24 -10.35 -2.04 -1.62
C SER A 24 -10.01 -0.93 -0.63
N GLY A 25 -8.73 -0.75 -0.36
CA GLY A 25 -8.31 0.16 0.68
C GLY A 25 -6.83 0.11 0.97
N LYS A 26 -6.43 0.79 2.04
CA LYS A 26 -5.04 0.86 2.45
C LYS A 26 -4.78 -0.12 3.57
N PHE A 27 -3.73 -0.93 3.42
CA PHE A 27 -3.35 -1.97 4.38
C PHE A 27 -1.84 -1.94 4.59
N PHE A 28 -1.40 -2.32 5.79
CA PHE A 28 0.02 -2.57 6.02
C PHE A 28 0.38 -3.94 5.46
N ILE A 29 1.31 -3.95 4.52
CA ILE A 29 1.80 -5.15 3.87
C ILE A 29 3.22 -5.45 4.35
N GLN A 30 3.45 -6.71 4.71
CA GLN A 30 4.75 -7.19 5.15
C GLN A 30 5.09 -8.49 4.40
N PRO A 31 5.79 -8.40 3.24
CA PRO A 31 6.03 -9.55 2.37
C PRO A 31 6.75 -10.70 3.10
N ALA A 32 7.88 -10.42 3.75
CA ALA A 32 8.58 -11.36 4.61
C ALA A 32 8.57 -10.92 6.08
N VAL A 33 8.69 -11.89 6.99
CA VAL A 33 8.66 -11.66 8.46
C VAL A 33 9.71 -10.63 8.93
N LEU A 34 10.84 -10.54 8.21
CA LEU A 34 11.94 -9.62 8.52
C LEU A 34 11.84 -8.27 7.80
N ASP A 35 10.91 -8.12 6.86
CA ASP A 35 10.75 -6.87 6.12
C ASP A 35 10.05 -5.81 6.99
N GLU A 36 10.37 -4.55 6.71
CA GLU A 36 9.65 -3.43 7.30
C GLU A 36 8.26 -3.32 6.63
N PRO A 37 7.16 -3.33 7.40
CA PRO A 37 5.81 -3.23 6.83
C PRO A 37 5.54 -1.85 6.23
N PHE A 38 5.08 -1.81 4.99
CA PHE A 38 4.74 -0.56 4.32
C PHE A 38 3.23 -0.42 4.11
N LEU A 39 2.75 0.82 4.09
CA LEU A 39 1.36 1.11 3.76
C LEU A 39 1.16 1.01 2.24
N ALA A 40 0.23 0.16 1.81
CA ALA A 40 -0.06 -0.07 0.40
C ALA A 40 -1.55 0.10 0.11
N HIS A 41 -1.89 0.46 -1.12
CA HIS A 41 -3.27 0.40 -1.60
C HIS A 41 -3.51 -0.95 -2.26
N CYS A 42 -4.48 -1.71 -1.74
CA CYS A 42 -4.92 -2.99 -2.28
C CYS A 42 -6.26 -2.83 -2.99
N GLU A 43 -6.32 -3.26 -4.25
CA GLU A 43 -7.57 -3.38 -5.01
C GLU A 43 -8.11 -4.80 -4.87
N LEU A 44 -9.18 -4.95 -4.11
CA LEU A 44 -9.73 -6.25 -3.68
C LEU A 44 -11.03 -6.62 -4.39
N THR A 45 -11.59 -5.71 -5.19
CA THR A 45 -12.94 -5.87 -5.77
C THR A 45 -12.90 -5.98 -7.30
N ALA A 46 -12.06 -5.19 -7.95
CA ALA A 46 -11.92 -5.15 -9.40
C ALA A 46 -10.98 -6.25 -9.89
N PHE A 47 -11.20 -6.72 -11.13
CA PHE A 47 -10.31 -7.65 -11.83
C PHE A 47 -9.97 -8.93 -11.03
N GLY A 48 -10.92 -9.43 -10.24
CA GLY A 48 -10.73 -10.62 -9.41
C GLY A 48 -10.07 -10.37 -8.04
N GLY A 49 -9.73 -9.12 -7.72
CA GLY A 49 -9.17 -8.72 -6.42
C GLY A 49 -7.73 -9.18 -6.18
N GLY A 50 -7.21 -8.82 -5.01
CA GLY A 50 -5.86 -9.21 -4.58
C GLY A 50 -4.72 -8.39 -5.17
N TRP A 51 -5.02 -7.26 -5.82
CA TRP A 51 -4.03 -6.46 -6.54
C TRP A 51 -3.32 -5.49 -5.62
N LEU A 52 -1.98 -5.48 -5.69
CA LEU A 52 -1.15 -4.43 -5.11
C LEU A 52 -1.02 -3.28 -6.12
N MET A 53 -1.45 -2.08 -5.73
CA MET A 53 -1.30 -0.90 -6.57
C MET A 53 0.13 -0.35 -6.46
N ILE A 54 0.87 -0.42 -7.55
CA ILE A 54 2.28 0.03 -7.61
C ILE A 54 2.37 1.52 -7.96
N ARG A 55 1.44 2.01 -8.79
CA ARG A 55 1.36 3.41 -9.23
C ARG A 55 -0.10 3.80 -9.40
N TYR A 56 -0.47 4.98 -8.91
CA TYR A 56 -1.80 5.54 -9.13
C TYR A 56 -1.70 6.99 -9.61
N ARG A 57 -2.48 7.31 -10.64
CA ARG A 57 -2.59 8.65 -11.23
C ARG A 57 -4.04 8.90 -11.65
N TYR A 58 -4.51 10.12 -11.45
CA TYR A 58 -5.86 10.55 -11.79
C TYR A 58 -5.94 12.00 -12.29
N ASP A 59 -5.06 12.90 -11.85
CA ASP A 59 -5.10 14.33 -12.22
C ASP A 59 -3.77 14.91 -12.71
N GLY A 60 -2.68 14.16 -12.56
CA GLY A 60 -1.35 14.58 -12.99
C GLY A 60 -0.66 15.58 -12.05
N SER A 61 -1.18 15.79 -10.84
CA SER A 61 -0.61 16.71 -9.85
C SER A 61 0.75 16.26 -9.31
N LEU A 62 1.05 14.96 -9.34
CA LEU A 62 2.34 14.45 -8.92
C LEU A 62 3.36 14.50 -10.06
N ASP A 63 4.44 15.25 -9.83
CA ASP A 63 5.60 15.25 -10.73
C ASP A 63 6.29 13.87 -10.74
N ILE A 64 6.43 13.30 -11.93
CA ILE A 64 7.04 11.99 -12.19
C ILE A 64 8.48 12.09 -12.72
N TYR A 65 9.00 13.29 -12.99
CA TYR A 65 10.37 13.49 -13.44
C TYR A 65 11.34 13.47 -12.26
N ARG A 66 11.44 12.30 -11.63
CA ARG A 66 12.19 12.06 -10.39
C ARG A 66 13.49 11.31 -10.63
N ASN A 67 14.42 11.43 -9.69
CA ASN A 67 15.71 10.72 -9.78
C ASN A 67 15.59 9.24 -9.36
N TRP A 68 16.67 8.48 -9.56
CA TRP A 68 16.73 7.06 -9.24
C TRP A 68 16.39 6.75 -7.77
N THR A 69 16.94 7.52 -6.84
CA THR A 69 16.72 7.31 -5.40
C THR A 69 15.24 7.47 -5.05
N GLU A 70 14.55 8.44 -5.64
CA GLU A 70 13.10 8.63 -5.47
C GLU A 70 12.32 7.44 -6.07
N TYR A 71 12.67 6.96 -7.26
CA TYR A 71 12.03 5.76 -7.83
C TYR A 71 12.29 4.48 -7.02
N ARG A 72 13.46 4.36 -6.41
CA ARG A 72 13.76 3.26 -5.48
C ARG A 72 12.89 3.33 -4.23
N ASN A 73 12.81 4.49 -3.60
CA ASN A 73 12.18 4.64 -2.29
C ASN A 73 10.67 4.90 -2.34
N GLY A 74 10.13 5.36 -3.47
CA GLY A 74 8.73 5.79 -3.58
C GLY A 74 8.58 7.31 -3.44
N PHE A 75 7.49 7.84 -3.98
CA PHE A 75 7.11 9.25 -3.87
C PHE A 75 5.60 9.45 -4.08
N GLY A 76 5.08 10.59 -3.62
CA GLY A 76 3.64 10.86 -3.56
C GLY A 76 3.00 10.32 -2.27
N SER A 77 1.69 10.09 -2.29
CA SER A 77 0.94 9.56 -1.16
C SER A 77 -0.07 8.52 -1.60
N VAL A 78 -0.20 7.42 -0.85
CA VAL A 78 -1.24 6.41 -1.07
C VAL A 78 -2.66 6.94 -0.88
N ASP A 79 -2.81 8.15 -0.32
CA ASP A 79 -4.08 8.91 -0.28
C ASP A 79 -4.37 9.70 -1.55
N GLY A 80 -3.42 9.77 -2.49
CA GLY A 80 -3.52 10.53 -3.73
C GLY A 80 -2.75 9.85 -4.86
N GLU A 81 -2.07 10.63 -5.71
CA GLU A 81 -1.16 10.06 -6.70
C GLU A 81 0.12 9.57 -6.03
N PHE A 82 0.64 8.42 -6.46
CA PHE A 82 1.89 7.87 -5.92
C PHE A 82 2.61 6.92 -6.86
N TRP A 83 3.89 6.73 -6.54
CA TRP A 83 4.73 5.61 -6.92
C TRP A 83 5.18 4.88 -5.65
N LEU A 84 4.87 3.59 -5.54
CA LEU A 84 5.09 2.82 -4.31
C LEU A 84 6.57 2.76 -3.93
N GLY A 85 7.46 2.62 -4.92
CA GLY A 85 8.89 2.44 -4.71
C GLY A 85 9.36 1.02 -5.04
N LEU A 86 10.44 0.90 -5.80
CA LEU A 86 11.00 -0.39 -6.21
C LEU A 86 11.50 -1.23 -5.03
N GLN A 87 11.92 -0.58 -3.93
CA GLN A 87 12.42 -1.27 -2.74
C GLN A 87 11.35 -2.17 -2.10
N HIS A 88 10.06 -1.88 -2.31
CA HIS A 88 8.95 -2.69 -1.81
C HIS A 88 8.52 -3.81 -2.77
N LEU A 89 9.12 -3.89 -3.97
CA LEU A 89 8.78 -4.85 -5.02
C LEU A 89 9.86 -5.92 -5.23
N HIS A 90 11.02 -5.78 -4.61
CA HIS A 90 12.20 -6.63 -4.82
C HIS A 90 12.46 -7.58 -3.66
#